data_AF-A0A834TD72-F1
#
_entry.id   AF-A0A834TD72-F1
#
_cell.length_a   1.000
_cell.length_b   1.000
_cell.length_c   1.000
_cell.angle_alpha   90.00
_cell.angle_beta   90.00
_cell.angle_gamma   90.00
#
_symmetry.space_group_name_H-M   'P 1'
#
loop_
_entity.id
_entity.type
_entity.pdbx_description
1 polymer ?
#
loop_
_entity_poly.entity_id
_entity_poly.type
_entity_poly.pdbx_seq_one_letter_code
_entity_poly.pdbx_strand_id
1 'polypeptide(L)'
;MGLLSKSLASKLKDITKDAVSRIAILKKQRQVRGSYAHSDVVQLLNLGYHDRALLRVEQLIRENNMLDVFVMIENYFNFLRQKAELLEKNKECPQELKEATSSLIFASSRCGDFPELQMIREIFTSRFGKEFAAHAVELHTNNAVNSKMIEKLSARRPALEIRMKVLKDTAREIGVTLELEQDSKLINENKLNDDDHKQEEQQMNINQC
;
A
#
# COMPACT_ATOMS: atom_id res chain seq x y z
N MET A 1 -31.75 -2.63 30.68
CA MET A 1 -30.43 -3.29 30.79
C MET A 1 -29.55 -2.74 29.69
N GLY A 2 -28.84 -1.64 29.95
CA GLY A 2 -28.05 -0.96 28.92
C GLY A 2 -26.86 -1.81 28.50
N LEU A 3 -26.75 -2.09 27.20
CA LEU A 3 -25.53 -2.64 26.61
C LEU A 3 -24.39 -1.64 26.89
N LEU A 4 -23.49 -1.99 27.80
CA LEU A 4 -22.23 -1.28 27.98
C LEU A 4 -21.50 -1.31 26.64
N SER A 5 -21.55 -0.18 25.92
CA SER A 5 -20.79 0.03 24.70
C SER A 5 -19.34 -0.37 24.97
N LYS A 6 -18.83 -1.39 24.27
CA LYS A 6 -17.43 -1.82 24.34
C LYS A 6 -16.49 -0.61 24.22
N SER A 7 -15.52 -0.50 25.13
CA SER A 7 -14.49 0.56 25.12
C SER A 7 -13.68 0.53 23.82
N LEU A 8 -13.07 1.65 23.45
CA LEU A 8 -12.21 1.71 22.26
C LEU A 8 -11.07 0.69 22.37
N ALA A 9 -10.46 0.58 23.55
CA ALA A 9 -9.40 -0.39 23.80
C ALA A 9 -9.83 -1.85 23.57
N SER A 10 -11.04 -2.21 24.02
CA SER A 10 -11.56 -3.57 23.80
C SER A 10 -11.83 -3.84 22.31
N LYS A 11 -12.39 -2.87 21.58
CA LYS A 11 -12.62 -2.97 20.12
C LYS A 11 -11.32 -3.10 19.35
N LEU A 12 -10.32 -2.27 19.66
CA LEU A 12 -8.99 -2.32 19.05
C LEU A 12 -8.32 -3.67 19.28
N LYS A 13 -8.42 -4.22 20.50
CA LYS A 13 -7.85 -5.53 20.83
C LYS A 13 -8.48 -6.65 19.99
N ASP A 14 -9.81 -6.67 19.90
CA ASP A 14 -10.56 -7.66 19.11
C ASP A 14 -10.19 -7.55 17.62
N ILE A 15 -10.30 -6.35 17.04
CA ILE A 15 -9.98 -6.10 15.62
C ILE A 15 -8.52 -6.41 15.29
N THR A 16 -7.57 -6.09 16.18
CA THR A 16 -6.15 -6.41 15.96
C THR A 16 -5.93 -7.91 15.82
N LYS A 17 -6.59 -8.72 16.67
CA LYS A 17 -6.47 -10.19 16.60
C LYS A 17 -7.02 -10.72 15.27
N ASP A 18 -8.16 -10.21 14.85
CA ASP A 18 -8.80 -10.63 13.59
C ASP A 18 -7.96 -10.18 12.39
N ALA A 19 -7.45 -8.95 12.41
CA ALA A 19 -6.59 -8.40 11.37
C ALA A 19 -5.27 -9.18 11.21
N VAL A 20 -4.60 -9.55 12.31
CA VAL A 20 -3.38 -10.38 12.25
C VAL A 20 -3.69 -11.74 11.62
N SER A 21 -4.81 -12.35 11.99
CA SER A 21 -5.24 -13.65 11.44
C SER A 21 -5.55 -13.54 9.93
N ARG A 22 -6.23 -12.47 9.51
CA ARG A 22 -6.49 -12.15 8.10
C ARG A 22 -5.21 -11.94 7.32
N ILE A 23 -4.28 -11.17 7.87
CA ILE A 23 -2.98 -10.86 7.25
C ILE A 23 -2.20 -12.14 6.96
N ALA A 24 -2.20 -13.13 7.87
CA ALA A 24 -1.53 -14.40 7.63
C ALA A 24 -2.09 -15.12 6.38
N ILE A 25 -3.42 -15.12 6.22
CA ILE A 25 -4.08 -15.73 5.06
C ILE A 25 -3.76 -14.95 3.77
N LEU A 26 -3.92 -13.62 3.80
CA LEU A 26 -3.68 -12.76 2.64
C LEU A 26 -2.20 -12.77 2.21
N LYS A 27 -1.26 -12.78 3.17
CA LYS A 27 0.18 -12.94 2.89
C LYS A 27 0.45 -14.22 2.11
N LYS A 28 -0.13 -15.36 2.54
CA LYS A 28 0.04 -16.64 1.84
C LYS A 28 -0.50 -16.58 0.40
N GLN A 29 -1.67 -15.97 0.19
CA GLN A 29 -2.23 -15.79 -1.15
C GLN A 29 -1.34 -14.92 -2.04
N ARG A 30 -0.86 -13.78 -1.52
CA ARG A 30 0.04 -12.87 -2.25
C ARG A 30 1.40 -13.50 -2.55
N GLN A 31 1.96 -14.28 -1.63
CA GLN A 31 3.19 -15.05 -1.85
C GLN A 31 3.07 -16.02 -3.02
N VAL A 32 1.94 -16.74 -3.12
CA VAL A 32 1.68 -17.67 -4.24
C VAL A 32 1.54 -16.90 -5.57
N ARG A 33 0.84 -15.76 -5.57
CA ARG A 33 0.75 -14.91 -6.78
C ARG A 33 2.13 -14.37 -7.19
N GLY A 34 2.92 -13.95 -6.22
CA GLY A 34 4.29 -13.48 -6.41
C GLY A 34 5.20 -14.57 -6.98
N SER A 35 5.11 -15.80 -6.48
CA SER A 35 5.93 -16.91 -7.00
C SER A 35 5.56 -17.27 -8.44
N TYR A 36 4.27 -17.26 -8.81
CA TYR A 36 3.86 -17.42 -10.19
C TYR A 36 4.33 -16.28 -11.09
N ALA A 37 4.21 -15.03 -10.64
CA ALA A 37 4.72 -13.89 -11.39
C ALA A 37 6.24 -13.98 -11.61
N HIS A 38 6.99 -14.37 -10.58
CA HIS A 38 8.43 -14.59 -10.68
C HIS A 38 8.78 -15.73 -11.65
N SER A 39 8.12 -16.88 -11.52
CA SER A 39 8.30 -18.02 -12.43
C SER A 39 8.09 -17.61 -13.89
N ASP A 40 7.04 -16.84 -14.17
CA ASP A 40 6.75 -16.37 -15.52
C ASP A 40 7.82 -15.39 -16.03
N VAL A 41 8.34 -14.49 -15.19
CA VAL A 41 9.47 -13.61 -15.55
C VAL A 41 10.67 -14.47 -15.98
N VAL A 42 11.04 -15.47 -15.17
CA VAL A 42 12.16 -16.38 -15.46
C VAL A 42 11.95 -17.13 -16.77
N GLN A 43 10.76 -17.69 -16.99
CA GLN A 43 10.45 -18.40 -18.24
C GLN A 43 10.52 -17.49 -19.46
N LEU A 44 9.96 -16.28 -19.38
CA LEU A 44 9.98 -15.31 -20.46
C LEU A 44 11.41 -14.85 -20.79
N LEU A 45 12.25 -14.66 -19.77
CA LEU A 45 13.67 -14.34 -19.96
C LEU A 45 14.43 -15.46 -20.67
N ASN A 46 14.23 -16.72 -20.25
CA ASN A 46 14.86 -17.87 -20.90
C ASN A 46 14.43 -18.07 -22.36
N LEU A 47 13.23 -17.61 -22.71
CA LEU A 47 12.71 -17.64 -24.09
C LEU A 47 13.12 -16.40 -24.92
N GLY A 48 13.86 -15.45 -24.35
CA GLY A 48 14.26 -14.20 -25.00
C GLY A 48 13.14 -13.14 -25.11
N TYR A 49 11.99 -13.36 -24.46
CA TYR A 49 10.85 -12.44 -24.51
C TYR A 49 10.97 -11.31 -23.48
N HIS A 50 12.02 -10.50 -23.57
CA HIS A 50 12.38 -9.50 -22.55
C HIS A 50 11.30 -8.43 -22.34
N ASP A 51 10.65 -7.92 -23.39
CA ASP A 51 9.55 -6.96 -23.27
C ASP A 51 8.35 -7.52 -22.48
N ARG A 52 8.03 -8.80 -22.68
CA ARG A 52 6.95 -9.47 -21.93
C ARG A 52 7.37 -9.75 -20.49
N ALA A 53 8.64 -10.10 -20.27
CA ALA A 53 9.19 -10.28 -18.93
C ALA A 53 9.09 -8.97 -18.13
N LEU A 54 9.39 -7.83 -18.74
CA LEU A 54 9.26 -6.51 -18.11
C LEU A 54 7.82 -6.20 -17.68
N LEU A 55 6.83 -6.54 -18.51
CA LEU A 55 5.41 -6.42 -18.12
C LEU A 55 5.07 -7.34 -16.94
N ARG A 56 5.62 -8.55 -16.91
CA ARG A 56 5.37 -9.49 -15.80
C ARG A 56 6.04 -9.06 -14.49
N VAL A 57 7.18 -8.36 -14.57
CA VAL A 57 7.85 -7.73 -13.41
C VAL A 57 6.94 -6.73 -12.70
N GLU A 58 6.05 -6.03 -13.40
CA GLU A 58 5.06 -5.15 -12.75
C GLU A 58 4.14 -5.89 -11.80
N GLN A 59 3.70 -7.10 -12.19
CA GLN A 59 2.91 -7.93 -11.30
C GLN A 59 3.74 -8.33 -10.09
N LEU A 60 4.97 -8.78 -10.30
CA LEU A 60 5.87 -9.20 -9.22
C LEU A 60 6.09 -8.07 -8.20
N ILE A 61 6.34 -6.85 -8.68
CA ILE A 61 6.49 -5.65 -7.82
C ILE A 61 5.20 -5.40 -7.04
N ARG A 62 4.03 -5.46 -7.68
CA ARG A 62 2.74 -5.26 -6.99
C ARG A 62 2.48 -6.30 -5.90
N GLU A 63 2.78 -7.58 -6.15
CA GLU A 63 2.61 -8.62 -5.13
C GLU A 63 3.58 -8.43 -3.95
N ASN A 64 4.85 -8.07 -4.22
CA ASN A 64 5.83 -7.76 -3.18
C ASN A 64 5.46 -6.52 -2.37
N ASN A 65 4.98 -5.46 -3.02
CA ASN A 65 4.50 -4.26 -2.36
C ASN A 65 3.33 -4.56 -1.42
N MET A 66 2.40 -5.42 -1.82
CA MET A 66 1.31 -5.84 -0.93
C MET A 66 1.79 -6.61 0.30
N LEU A 67 2.81 -7.46 0.16
CA LEU A 67 3.41 -8.16 1.30
C LEU A 67 4.03 -7.18 2.30
N ASP A 68 4.77 -6.18 1.82
CA ASP A 68 5.33 -5.10 2.65
C ASP A 68 4.22 -4.30 3.35
N VAL A 69 3.16 -3.94 2.62
CA VAL A 69 2.02 -3.22 3.17
C VAL A 69 1.34 -4.01 4.30
N PHE A 70 1.20 -5.33 4.16
CA PHE A 70 0.64 -6.14 5.24
C PHE A 70 1.51 -6.16 6.50
N VAL A 71 2.84 -6.12 6.37
CA VAL A 71 3.73 -5.94 7.52
C VAL A 71 3.52 -4.58 8.18
N MET A 72 3.39 -3.51 7.39
CA MET A 72 3.12 -2.17 7.91
C MET A 72 1.77 -2.09 8.65
N ILE A 73 0.71 -2.64 8.07
CA ILE A 73 -0.63 -2.69 8.68
C ILE A 73 -0.59 -3.47 10.01
N GLU A 74 0.06 -4.63 10.03
CA GLU A 74 0.23 -5.44 11.24
C GLU A 74 0.93 -4.66 12.36
N ASN A 75 2.01 -3.96 12.03
CA ASN A 75 2.73 -3.11 12.97
C ASN A 75 1.84 -1.98 13.52
N TYR A 76 1.04 -1.32 12.67
CA TYR A 76 0.14 -0.26 13.12
C TYR A 76 -0.99 -0.76 14.02
N PHE A 77 -1.61 -1.90 13.70
CA PHE A 77 -2.61 -2.49 14.61
C PHE A 77 -2.00 -2.82 15.98
N ASN A 78 -0.82 -3.45 16.00
CA ASN A 78 -0.13 -3.77 17.25
C ASN A 78 0.29 -2.52 18.04
N PHE A 79 0.77 -1.48 17.36
CA PHE A 79 1.13 -0.21 17.98
C PHE A 79 -0.09 0.50 18.59
N LEU A 80 -1.17 0.64 17.84
CA LEU A 80 -2.38 1.31 18.31
C LEU A 80 -3.09 0.53 19.42
N ARG A 81 -3.02 -0.81 19.39
CA ARG A 81 -3.46 -1.66 20.50
C ARG A 81 -2.71 -1.35 21.80
N GLN A 82 -1.39 -1.17 21.73
CA GLN A 82 -0.57 -0.81 22.91
C GLN A 82 -0.88 0.61 23.41
N LYS A 83 -1.26 1.51 22.50
CA LYS A 83 -1.57 2.92 22.79
C LYS A 83 -3.07 3.20 22.92
N ALA A 84 -3.89 2.17 23.11
CA ALA A 84 -5.35 2.29 23.04
C ALA A 84 -5.94 3.25 24.08
N GLU A 85 -5.39 3.28 25.30
CA GLU A 85 -5.84 4.23 26.33
C GLU A 85 -5.64 5.68 25.92
N LEU A 86 -4.53 5.97 25.20
CA LEU A 86 -4.23 7.33 24.77
C LEU A 86 -5.23 7.79 23.70
N LEU A 87 -5.62 6.90 22.78
CA LEU A 87 -6.70 7.18 21.82
C LEU A 87 -8.05 7.40 22.52
N GLU A 88 -8.31 6.67 23.60
CA GLU A 88 -9.58 6.72 24.32
C GLU A 88 -9.73 7.96 25.22
N LYS A 89 -8.62 8.49 25.75
CA LYS A 89 -8.63 9.69 26.60
C LYS A 89 -8.70 11.00 25.81
N ASN A 90 -8.18 11.02 24.58
CA ASN A 90 -8.08 12.24 23.77
C ASN A 90 -9.24 12.37 22.77
N LYS A 91 -9.80 13.58 22.66
CA LYS A 91 -10.83 13.90 21.65
C LYS A 91 -10.23 13.99 20.25
N GLU A 92 -9.06 14.59 20.14
CA GLU A 92 -8.28 14.66 18.90
C GLU A 92 -7.26 13.52 18.83
N CYS A 93 -6.81 13.18 17.62
CA CYS A 93 -5.80 12.15 17.43
C CYS A 93 -4.44 12.66 17.94
N PRO A 94 -3.82 12.01 18.95
CA PRO A 94 -2.51 12.41 19.46
C PRO A 94 -1.45 12.39 18.36
N GLN A 95 -0.53 13.37 18.37
CA GLN A 95 0.47 13.52 17.32
C GLN A 95 1.31 12.23 17.10
N GLU A 96 1.68 11.54 18.17
CA GLU A 96 2.44 10.27 18.11
C GLU A 96 1.67 9.11 17.47
N LEU A 97 0.34 9.21 17.34
CA LEU A 97 -0.51 8.15 16.79
C LEU A 97 -1.06 8.50 15.40
N LYS A 98 -0.95 9.76 14.96
CA LYS A 98 -1.51 10.24 13.70
C LYS A 98 -1.03 9.43 12.50
N GLU A 99 0.26 9.08 12.46
CA GLU A 99 0.76 8.31 11.32
C GLU A 99 0.09 6.95 11.20
N ALA A 100 0.01 6.21 12.30
CA ALA A 100 -0.60 4.88 12.31
C ALA A 100 -2.11 4.93 12.04
N THR A 101 -2.84 5.89 12.62
CA THR A 101 -4.29 6.02 12.41
C THR A 101 -4.61 6.46 10.98
N SER A 102 -3.96 7.50 10.47
CA SER A 102 -4.14 7.97 9.08
C SER A 102 -3.72 6.89 8.08
N SER A 103 -2.62 6.16 8.33
CA SER A 103 -2.18 5.08 7.43
C SER A 103 -3.15 3.91 7.36
N LEU A 104 -3.75 3.49 8.48
CA LEU A 104 -4.79 2.45 8.45
C LEU A 104 -6.07 2.91 7.75
N ILE A 105 -6.47 4.17 7.94
CA ILE A 105 -7.61 4.75 7.21
C ILE A 105 -7.33 4.76 5.71
N PHE A 106 -6.17 5.25 5.29
CA PHE A 106 -5.75 5.24 3.90
C PHE A 106 -5.77 3.81 3.32
N ALA A 107 -5.13 2.85 4.01
CA ALA A 107 -5.07 1.46 3.58
C ALA A 107 -6.46 0.83 3.39
N SER A 108 -7.44 1.18 4.24
CA SER A 108 -8.82 0.67 4.12
C SER A 108 -9.44 0.98 2.75
N SER A 109 -9.15 2.14 2.17
CA SER A 109 -9.71 2.52 0.87
C SER A 109 -9.02 1.86 -0.33
N ARG A 110 -7.84 1.23 -0.12
CA ARG A 110 -7.08 0.52 -1.16
C ARG A 110 -7.09 -1.01 -1.01
N CYS A 111 -7.46 -1.53 0.17
CA CYS A 111 -7.45 -2.95 0.51
C CYS A 111 -8.88 -3.51 0.68
N GLY A 112 -9.60 -3.72 -0.43
CA GLY A 112 -11.00 -4.16 -0.41
C GLY A 112 -11.24 -5.54 0.24
N ASP A 113 -10.28 -6.45 0.14
CA ASP A 113 -10.37 -7.82 0.70
C ASP A 113 -10.14 -7.88 2.23
N PHE A 114 -10.06 -6.72 2.89
CA PHE A 114 -9.66 -6.58 4.29
C PHE A 114 -10.74 -5.85 5.11
N PRO A 115 -11.79 -6.55 5.57
CA PRO A 115 -12.93 -5.93 6.26
C PRO A 115 -12.56 -5.27 7.60
N GLU A 116 -11.56 -5.80 8.31
CA GLU A 116 -11.09 -5.23 9.57
C GLU A 116 -10.51 -3.81 9.38
N LEU A 117 -9.99 -3.48 8.19
CA LEU A 117 -9.60 -2.11 7.84
C LEU A 117 -10.81 -1.18 7.65
N GLN A 118 -11.94 -1.68 7.17
CA GLN A 118 -13.17 -0.85 7.11
C GLN A 118 -13.67 -0.54 8.52
N MET A 119 -13.70 -1.55 9.40
CA MET A 119 -14.10 -1.38 10.79
C MET A 119 -13.22 -0.36 11.51
N ILE A 120 -11.89 -0.41 11.32
CA ILE A 120 -11.00 0.56 11.98
C ILE A 120 -11.19 1.97 11.42
N ARG A 121 -11.43 2.11 10.12
CA ARG A 121 -11.78 3.41 9.51
C ARG A 121 -13.06 3.97 10.11
N GLU A 122 -14.11 3.16 10.27
CA GLU A 122 -15.37 3.59 10.89
C GLU A 122 -15.16 4.05 12.33
N ILE A 123 -14.39 3.30 13.12
CA ILE A 123 -14.04 3.65 14.49
C ILE A 123 -13.32 4.99 14.55
N PHE A 124 -12.27 5.19 13.75
CA PHE A 124 -11.51 6.44 13.75
C PHE A 124 -12.28 7.60 13.14
N THR A 125 -13.14 7.37 12.16
CA THR A 125 -14.04 8.39 11.60
C THR A 125 -15.04 8.86 12.65
N SER A 126 -15.66 7.93 13.37
CA SER A 126 -16.57 8.26 14.47
C SER A 126 -15.87 8.97 15.62
N ARG A 127 -14.57 8.70 15.82
CA ARG A 127 -13.81 9.25 16.94
C ARG A 127 -13.20 10.63 16.65
N PHE A 128 -12.57 10.78 15.48
CA PHE A 128 -11.77 11.95 15.12
C PHE A 128 -12.42 12.81 14.03
N GLY A 129 -13.59 12.40 13.53
CA GLY A 129 -14.36 13.15 12.54
C GLY A 129 -14.16 12.68 11.10
N LYS A 130 -15.12 13.05 10.25
CA LYS A 130 -15.13 12.70 8.83
C LYS A 130 -14.01 13.39 8.06
N GLU A 131 -13.74 14.67 8.36
CA GLU A 131 -12.63 15.45 7.79
C GLU A 131 -11.28 14.76 7.98
N PHE A 132 -10.99 14.29 9.20
CA PHE A 132 -9.76 13.56 9.51
C PHE A 132 -9.60 12.30 8.65
N ALA A 133 -10.69 11.55 8.47
CA ALA A 133 -10.68 10.35 7.65
C ALA A 133 -10.57 10.66 6.16
N ALA A 134 -11.27 11.69 5.67
CA ALA A 134 -11.22 12.14 4.29
C ALA A 134 -9.79 12.59 3.91
N HIS A 135 -9.16 13.43 4.74
CA HIS A 135 -7.78 13.87 4.53
C HIS A 135 -6.80 12.71 4.38
N ALA A 136 -6.98 11.63 5.14
CA ALA A 136 -6.14 10.44 5.04
C ALA A 136 -6.43 9.63 3.75
N VAL A 137 -7.69 9.49 3.34
CA VAL A 137 -8.07 8.73 2.13
C VAL A 137 -7.68 9.46 0.85
N GLU A 138 -7.86 10.77 0.83
CA GLU A 138 -7.66 11.66 -0.32
C GLU A 138 -6.24 12.21 -0.39
N LEU A 139 -5.40 11.91 0.61
CA LEU A 139 -4.02 12.41 0.71
C LEU A 139 -3.93 13.93 0.65
N HIS A 140 -4.83 14.63 1.34
CA HIS A 140 -4.84 16.09 1.42
C HIS A 140 -3.49 16.65 1.92
N THR A 141 -3.20 17.91 1.62
CA THR A 141 -1.98 18.61 2.08
C THR A 141 -1.80 18.44 3.59
N ASN A 142 -0.59 18.07 4.00
CA ASN A 142 -0.22 17.75 5.39
C ASN A 142 -0.93 16.53 6.00
N ASN A 143 -1.41 15.58 5.18
CA ASN A 143 -1.82 14.28 5.69
C ASN A 143 -0.65 13.60 6.43
N ALA A 144 -0.98 12.76 7.41
CA ALA A 144 0.00 12.03 8.20
C ALA A 144 0.21 10.59 7.68
N VAL A 145 -0.21 10.27 6.46
CA VAL A 145 -0.07 8.89 5.94
C VAL A 145 1.41 8.60 5.69
N ASN A 146 1.86 7.40 6.06
CA ASN A 146 3.22 6.98 5.82
C ASN A 146 3.53 6.97 4.31
N SER A 147 4.54 7.73 3.89
CA SER A 147 4.88 7.92 2.47
C SER A 147 5.21 6.62 1.74
N LYS A 148 5.88 5.68 2.42
CA LYS A 148 6.18 4.35 1.84
C LYS A 148 4.92 3.53 1.62
N MET A 149 3.91 3.68 2.49
CA MET A 149 2.61 3.03 2.28
C MET A 149 1.87 3.65 1.08
N ILE A 150 1.93 4.99 0.91
CA ILE A 150 1.37 5.68 -0.26
C ILE A 150 1.98 5.13 -1.54
N GLU A 151 3.32 5.09 -1.61
CA GLU A 151 4.05 4.59 -2.78
C GLU A 151 3.66 3.14 -3.12
N LYS A 152 3.61 2.25 -2.11
CA LYS A 152 3.34 0.83 -2.32
C LYS A 152 1.89 0.50 -2.67
N LEU A 153 0.93 1.31 -2.21
CA LEU A 153 -0.49 1.18 -2.52
C LEU A 153 -0.92 2.03 -3.72
N SER A 154 0.01 2.70 -4.39
CA SER A 154 -0.30 3.46 -5.60
C SER A 154 -0.88 2.55 -6.68
N ALA A 155 -1.97 3.00 -7.31
CA ALA A 155 -2.53 2.34 -8.48
C ALA A 155 -1.68 2.59 -9.74
N ARG A 156 -0.76 3.57 -9.69
CA ARG A 156 0.10 3.92 -10.82
C ARG A 156 1.07 2.79 -11.12
N ARG A 157 1.43 2.68 -12.40
CA ARG A 157 2.45 1.74 -12.87
C ARG A 157 3.78 2.06 -12.19
N PRO A 158 4.55 1.06 -11.72
CA PRO A 158 5.90 1.31 -11.23
C PRO A 158 6.78 1.97 -12.30
N ALA A 159 7.61 2.93 -11.89
CA ALA A 159 8.55 3.61 -12.78
C ALA A 159 9.42 2.61 -13.55
N LEU A 160 9.75 2.93 -14.79
CA LEU A 160 10.49 2.02 -15.67
C LEU A 160 11.86 1.65 -15.07
N GLU A 161 12.53 2.57 -14.38
CA GLU A 161 13.80 2.31 -13.70
C GLU A 161 13.67 1.17 -12.68
N ILE A 162 12.60 1.20 -11.88
CA ILE A 162 12.35 0.19 -10.85
C ILE A 162 12.08 -1.17 -11.50
N ARG A 163 11.26 -1.19 -12.56
CA ARG A 163 10.96 -2.42 -13.32
C ARG A 163 12.21 -2.99 -13.98
N MET A 164 13.00 -2.15 -14.62
CA MET A 164 14.24 -2.54 -15.26
C MET A 164 15.28 -3.03 -14.26
N LYS A 165 15.35 -2.43 -13.07
CA LYS A 165 16.22 -2.91 -12.00
C LYS A 165 15.84 -4.33 -11.58
N VAL A 166 14.57 -4.59 -11.30
CA VAL A 166 14.09 -5.94 -10.92
C VAL A 166 14.34 -6.94 -12.05
N LEU A 167 14.07 -6.57 -13.31
CA LEU A 167 14.33 -7.43 -14.46
C LEU A 167 15.82 -7.79 -14.61
N LYS A 168 16.71 -6.79 -14.46
CA LYS A 168 18.18 -6.98 -14.50
C LYS A 168 18.67 -7.86 -13.36
N ASP A 169 18.13 -7.68 -12.16
CA ASP A 169 18.49 -8.49 -11.00
C ASP A 169 18.04 -9.95 -11.18
N THR A 170 16.81 -10.19 -11.66
CA THR A 170 16.34 -11.55 -11.97
C THR A 170 17.13 -12.19 -13.10
N ALA A 171 17.44 -11.46 -14.18
CA ALA A 171 18.26 -11.98 -15.28
C ALA A 171 19.67 -12.38 -14.82
N ARG A 172 20.28 -11.58 -13.94
CA ARG A 172 21.58 -11.90 -13.32
C ARG A 172 21.49 -13.17 -12.47
N GLU A 173 20.42 -13.34 -11.69
CA GLU A 173 20.21 -14.52 -10.84
C GLU A 173 20.15 -15.82 -11.64
N ILE A 174 19.52 -15.78 -12.83
CA ILE A 174 19.35 -16.97 -13.69
C ILE A 174 20.44 -17.11 -14.78
N GLY A 175 21.40 -16.19 -14.85
CA GLY A 175 22.49 -16.21 -15.83
C GLY A 175 22.09 -15.86 -17.27
N VAL A 176 21.04 -15.07 -17.47
CA VAL A 176 20.57 -14.61 -18.79
C VAL A 176 21.11 -13.22 -19.10
N THR A 177 21.68 -13.04 -20.29
CA THR A 177 22.06 -11.72 -20.83
C THR A 177 20.81 -11.03 -21.36
N LEU A 178 20.59 -9.77 -20.96
CA LEU A 178 19.49 -8.96 -21.47
C LEU A 178 19.92 -8.24 -22.75
N GLU A 179 19.31 -8.60 -23.87
CA GLU A 179 19.41 -7.86 -25.13
C GLU A 179 18.23 -6.90 -25.22
N LEU A 180 18.31 -5.79 -24.48
CA LEU A 180 17.28 -4.74 -24.52
C LEU A 180 17.81 -3.54 -25.28
N GLU A 181 17.21 -3.21 -26.43
CA GLU A 181 17.50 -1.97 -27.21
C GLU A 181 17.03 -0.67 -26.49
N GLN A 182 16.72 -0.75 -25.19
CA GLN A 182 15.79 0.15 -24.49
C GLN A 182 16.43 1.35 -23.78
N ASP A 183 17.75 1.56 -23.89
CA ASP A 183 18.37 2.81 -23.38
C ASP A 183 17.74 4.06 -24.04
N SER A 184 17.18 3.90 -25.25
CA SER A 184 16.44 4.93 -25.98
C SER A 184 14.96 5.07 -25.57
N LYS A 185 14.31 4.01 -25.07
CA LYS A 185 12.88 4.01 -24.63
C LYS A 185 12.67 4.51 -23.21
N LEU A 186 13.69 4.42 -22.34
CA LEU A 186 13.70 5.02 -20.99
C LEU A 186 13.30 6.50 -21.02
N ILE A 187 13.71 7.23 -22.06
CA ILE A 187 13.46 8.66 -22.22
C ILE A 187 11.99 8.96 -22.55
N ASN A 188 11.27 8.04 -23.21
CA ASN A 188 9.89 8.29 -23.65
C ASN A 188 8.84 7.84 -22.63
N GLU A 189 9.02 6.73 -21.91
CA GLU A 189 8.08 6.33 -20.85
C GLU A 189 8.15 7.27 -19.63
N ASN A 190 9.32 7.82 -19.30
CA ASN A 190 9.45 8.81 -18.23
C ASN A 190 8.71 10.11 -18.53
N LYS A 191 8.69 10.56 -19.80
CA LYS A 191 7.91 11.72 -20.22
C LYS A 191 6.41 11.52 -20.06
N LEU A 192 5.89 10.33 -20.37
CA LEU A 192 4.47 10.03 -20.13
C LEU A 192 4.12 9.98 -18.64
N ASN A 193 4.98 9.38 -17.81
CA ASN A 193 4.76 9.31 -16.36
C ASN A 193 4.86 10.69 -15.68
N ASP A 194 5.73 11.59 -16.17
CA ASP A 194 5.86 12.98 -15.71
C ASP A 194 4.65 13.84 -16.12
N ASP A 195 4.07 13.59 -17.30
CA ASP A 195 2.87 14.28 -17.77
C ASP A 195 1.61 13.86 -16.99
N ASP A 196 1.49 12.57 -16.63
CA ASP A 196 0.46 12.08 -15.69
C ASP A 196 0.64 12.70 -14.27
N HIS A 197 1.89 12.87 -13.83
CA HIS A 197 2.21 13.54 -12.55
C HIS A 197 1.73 14.99 -12.52
N LYS A 198 1.89 15.73 -13.62
CA LYS A 198 1.43 17.13 -13.74
C LYS A 198 -0.09 17.24 -13.88
N GLN A 199 -0.74 16.30 -14.57
CA GLN A 199 -2.20 16.30 -14.71
C GLN A 199 -2.90 15.97 -13.39
N GLU A 200 -2.40 15.00 -12.61
CA GLU A 200 -3.00 14.69 -11.30
C GLU A 200 -2.74 15.80 -10.26
N GLU A 201 -1.58 16.46 -10.27
CA GLU A 201 -1.33 17.65 -9.42
C GLU A 201 -2.22 18.84 -9.81
N GLN A 202 -2.45 19.08 -11.11
CA GLN A 202 -3.40 20.10 -11.57
C GLN A 202 -4.84 19.75 -11.21
N GLN A 203 -5.24 18.48 -11.28
CA GLN A 203 -6.59 18.04 -10.90
C GLN A 203 -6.83 18.18 -9.38
N MET A 204 -5.81 17.92 -8.55
CA MET A 204 -5.88 18.15 -7.11
C MET A 204 -5.94 19.64 -6.75
N ASN A 205 -5.21 20.50 -7.48
CA ASN A 205 -5.23 21.95 -7.27
C ASN A 205 -6.52 22.64 -7.78
N ILE A 206 -7.17 22.10 -8.82
CA ILE A 206 -8.45 22.62 -9.33
C ILE A 206 -9.60 22.33 -8.36
N ASN A 207 -9.55 21.21 -7.63
CA ASN A 207 -10.57 20.85 -6.64
C ASN A 207 -10.41 21.59 -5.28
N GLN A 208 -9.42 22.49 -5.18
CA GLN A 208 -9.14 23.32 -4.00
C GLN A 208 -9.47 24.81 -4.22
N CYS A 209 -10.09 25.18 -5.35
CA CYS A 209 -10.64 26.51 -5.62
C CYS A 209 -12.17 26.54 -5.47
#